data_AF-A0A0Q3M819-F1
#
_entry.id   AF-A0A0Q3M819-F1
#
_cell.length_a   1.000
_cell.length_b   1.000
_cell.length_c   1.000
_cell.angle_alpha   90.00
_cell.angle_beta   90.00
_cell.angle_gamma   90.00
#
_symmetry.space_group_name_H-M   'P 1'
#
loop_
_entity.id
_entity.type
_entity.pdbx_description
1 polymer ?
#
loop_
_entity_poly.entity_id
_entity_poly.type
_entity_poly.pdbx_seq_one_letter_code
_entity_poly.pdbx_strand_id
1 'polypeptide(L)'
;METIYHSPDYDRWRDGVPFTLPFNLTGQPALTMPYGLARSGPPVGLQIAGPRYAERSVLECGLAIEAALDCREHRRELETVIAQLKASL
;
A
#
# COMPACT_ATOMS: atom_id res chain seq x y z
N MET A 1 -15.69 -16.39 -0.81
CA MET A 1 -15.07 -15.54 -1.83
C MET A 1 -14.00 -16.38 -2.50
N GLU A 2 -14.17 -16.75 -3.75
CA GLU A 2 -13.16 -17.55 -4.48
C GLU A 2 -11.95 -16.65 -4.76
N THR A 3 -10.76 -17.08 -4.34
CA THR A 3 -9.54 -16.29 -4.51
C THR A 3 -9.08 -16.40 -5.96
N ILE A 4 -9.28 -15.33 -6.73
CA ILE A 4 -8.88 -15.24 -8.15
C ILE A 4 -7.36 -15.37 -8.38
N TYR A 5 -6.55 -15.42 -7.32
CA TYR A 5 -5.09 -15.42 -7.40
C TYR A 5 -4.49 -16.60 -8.19
N HIS A 6 -5.23 -17.69 -8.35
CA HIS A 6 -4.81 -18.88 -9.12
C HIS A 6 -5.69 -19.16 -10.35
N SER A 7 -6.46 -18.18 -10.84
CA SER A 7 -7.25 -18.36 -12.06
C SER A 7 -6.43 -18.09 -13.33
N PRO A 8 -6.78 -18.71 -14.47
CA PRO A 8 -6.16 -18.39 -15.77
C PRO A 8 -6.31 -16.92 -16.18
N ASP A 9 -7.34 -16.25 -15.67
CA ASP A 9 -7.65 -14.85 -15.98
C ASP A 9 -6.87 -13.84 -15.12
N TYR A 10 -6.04 -14.32 -14.17
CA TYR A 10 -5.26 -13.49 -13.26
C TYR A 10 -3.75 -13.71 -13.46
N ASP A 11 -3.11 -12.80 -14.19
CA ASP A 11 -1.64 -12.83 -14.31
C ASP A 11 -1.05 -12.11 -13.09
N ARG A 12 -0.55 -12.89 -12.11
CA ARG A 12 0.02 -12.34 -10.88
C ARG A 12 1.11 -11.28 -11.11
N TRP A 13 1.87 -11.36 -12.21
CA TRP A 13 2.94 -10.42 -12.49
C TRP A 13 2.42 -9.08 -13.00
N ARG A 14 1.38 -9.13 -13.83
CA ARG A 14 0.71 -7.95 -14.38
C ARG A 14 -0.27 -7.32 -13.40
N ASP A 15 -1.04 -8.16 -12.69
CA ASP A 15 -2.23 -7.76 -11.95
C ASP A 15 -2.01 -7.72 -10.44
N GLY A 16 -1.08 -8.53 -9.91
CA GLY A 16 -0.85 -8.64 -8.47
C GLY A 16 0.33 -7.86 -7.94
N VAL A 17 1.46 -7.88 -8.65
CA VAL A 17 2.72 -7.26 -8.20
C VAL A 17 3.37 -6.27 -9.19
N PRO A 18 2.64 -5.60 -10.10
CA PRO A 18 3.27 -4.76 -11.13
C PRO A 18 4.11 -3.63 -10.54
N PHE A 19 3.71 -3.11 -9.37
CA PHE A 19 4.37 -1.97 -8.72
C PHE A 19 5.42 -2.39 -7.69
N THR A 20 5.37 -3.61 -7.15
CA THR A 20 6.32 -4.08 -6.12
C THR A 20 7.47 -4.88 -6.71
N LEU A 21 7.23 -5.61 -7.81
CA LEU A 21 8.24 -6.47 -8.44
C LEU A 21 9.54 -5.75 -8.83
N PRO A 22 9.50 -4.56 -9.48
CA PRO A 22 10.73 -3.92 -9.94
C PRO A 22 11.72 -3.67 -8.80
N PHE A 23 11.23 -3.29 -7.61
CA PHE A 23 12.08 -2.94 -6.47
C PHE A 23 12.65 -4.17 -5.75
N ASN A 24 11.97 -5.31 -5.79
CA ASN A 24 12.55 -6.59 -5.33
C ASN A 24 13.72 -7.03 -6.22
N LEU A 25 13.61 -6.84 -7.54
CA LEU A 25 14.65 -7.22 -8.50
C LEU A 25 15.84 -6.27 -8.46
N THR A 26 15.58 -4.98 -8.25
CA THR A 26 16.59 -3.93 -8.36
C THR A 26 17.16 -3.52 -7.01
N GLY A 27 16.53 -3.86 -5.88
CA GLY A 27 17.05 -3.62 -4.53
C GLY A 27 16.93 -2.18 -4.05
N GLN A 28 16.08 -1.37 -4.69
CA GLN A 28 15.76 -0.02 -4.21
C GLN A 28 14.90 -0.10 -2.94
N PRO A 29 15.08 0.81 -1.98
CA PRO A 29 14.17 0.93 -0.85
C PRO A 29 12.79 1.38 -1.34
N ALA A 30 11.75 0.72 -0.82
CA ALA A 30 10.36 1.10 -1.05
C ALA A 30 9.56 1.05 0.27
N LEU A 31 8.75 2.07 0.51
CA LEU A 31 7.83 2.18 1.64
C LEU A 31 6.39 2.13 1.12
N THR A 32 5.52 1.39 1.81
CA THR A 32 4.07 1.43 1.59
C THR A 32 3.39 2.02 2.80
N MET A 33 2.51 2.99 2.59
CA MET A 33 1.69 3.59 3.65
C MET A 33 0.21 3.66 3.24
N PRO A 34 -0.73 3.64 4.19
CA PRO A 34 -2.13 3.88 3.88
C PRO A 34 -2.32 5.30 3.34
N TYR A 35 -3.05 5.42 2.23
CA TYR A 35 -3.36 6.71 1.62
C TYR A 35 -4.82 7.12 1.84
N GLY A 36 -5.73 6.14 1.94
CA GLY A 36 -7.15 6.39 2.14
C GLY A 36 -8.00 5.21 1.66
N LEU A 37 -9.27 5.47 1.39
CA LEU A 37 -10.21 4.49 0.83
C LEU A 37 -10.55 4.83 -0.62
N ALA A 38 -10.68 3.81 -1.46
CA ALA A 38 -11.30 3.95 -2.77
C ALA A 38 -12.78 4.30 -2.61
N ARG A 39 -13.41 4.87 -3.64
CA ARG A 39 -14.86 5.18 -3.63
C ARG A 39 -15.75 3.97 -3.29
N SER A 40 -15.27 2.77 -3.62
CA SER A 40 -15.96 1.50 -3.33
C SER A 40 -15.73 0.99 -1.91
N GLY A 41 -14.87 1.63 -1.11
CA GLY A 41 -14.58 1.26 0.28
C GLY A 41 -13.24 0.53 0.56
N PRO A 42 -12.59 -0.19 -0.38
CA PRO A 42 -11.31 -0.83 -0.10
C PRO A 42 -10.19 0.16 0.22
N PRO A 43 -9.22 -0.23 1.06
CA PRO A 43 -8.05 0.60 1.34
C PRO A 43 -7.16 0.77 0.10
N VAL A 44 -6.61 1.97 -0.04
CA VAL A 44 -5.64 2.35 -1.05
C VAL A 44 -4.30 2.61 -0.35
N GLY A 45 -3.25 1.95 -0.85
CA GLY A 45 -1.87 2.19 -0.41
C GLY A 45 -1.14 3.14 -1.34
N LEU A 46 -0.27 3.98 -0.79
CA LEU A 46 0.72 4.75 -1.52
C LEU A 46 2.09 4.10 -1.35
N GLN A 47 2.79 3.87 -2.47
CA GLN A 47 4.15 3.36 -2.48
C GLN A 47 5.15 4.47 -2.85
N ILE A 48 6.21 4.58 -2.07
CA ILE A 48 7.32 5.52 -2.28
C ILE A 48 8.58 4.69 -2.50
N ALA A 49 9.21 4.82 -3.67
CA ALA A 49 10.48 4.18 -3.97
C ALA A 49 11.59 5.22 -4.13
N GLY A 50 12.77 4.92 -3.58
CA GLY A 50 13.92 5.81 -3.61
C GLY A 50 15.14 5.21 -4.31
N PRO A 51 16.21 5.99 -4.48
CA PRO A 51 17.51 5.47 -4.91
C PRO A 51 18.03 4.38 -3.95
N ARG A 52 18.92 3.50 -4.44
CA ARG A 52 19.59 2.50 -3.59
C ARG A 52 20.27 3.19 -2.40
N TYR A 53 20.12 2.60 -1.21
CA TYR A 53 20.67 3.08 0.07
C TYR A 53 20.12 4.44 0.55
N ALA A 54 18.96 4.86 0.05
CA ALA A 54 18.30 6.10 0.43
C ALA A 54 17.11 5.87 1.38
N GLU A 55 17.17 4.86 2.27
CA GLU A 55 16.09 4.50 3.21
C GLU A 55 15.65 5.71 4.04
N ARG A 56 16.61 6.51 4.51
CA ARG A 56 16.35 7.75 5.25
C ARG A 56 15.45 8.69 4.45
N SER A 57 15.77 8.95 3.17
CA SER A 57 15.00 9.86 2.34
C SER A 57 13.59 9.32 2.04
N VAL A 58 13.46 8.01 1.84
CA VAL A 58 12.16 7.36 1.67
C VAL A 58 11.30 7.52 2.93
N LEU A 59 11.89 7.33 4.11
CA LEU A 59 11.19 7.52 5.40
C LEU A 59 10.83 8.98 5.67
N GLU A 60 11.74 9.92 5.40
CA GLU A 60 11.48 11.37 5.53
C GLU A 60 10.35 11.81 4.59
N CYS A 61 10.30 11.28 3.36
CA CYS A 61 9.20 11.51 2.42
C CYS A 61 7.87 10.95 2.95
N GLY A 62 7.87 9.71 3.45
CA GLY A 62 6.69 9.11 4.06
C GLY A 62 6.16 9.91 5.25
N LEU A 63 7.05 10.40 6.11
CA LEU A 63 6.69 11.24 7.26
C LEU A 63 6.08 12.58 6.81
N ALA A 64 6.66 13.23 5.79
CA ALA A 64 6.14 14.48 5.25
C ALA A 64 4.74 14.30 4.63
N ILE A 65 4.51 13.19 3.91
CA ILE A 65 3.21 12.85 3.35
C ILE A 65 2.22 12.55 4.48
N GLU A 66 2.61 11.78 5.49
CA GLU A 66 1.75 11.48 6.64
C GLU A 66 1.29 12.77 7.34
N ALA A 67 2.21 13.71 7.55
CA ALA A 67 1.90 15.01 8.14
C ALA A 67 0.96 15.85 7.27
N ALA A 68 1.12 15.80 5.94
CA ALA A 68 0.29 16.56 5.00
C ALA A 68 -1.13 16.00 4.83
N LEU A 69 -1.34 14.70 5.05
CA LEU A 69 -2.64 14.02 4.93
C LEU A 69 -3.57 14.23 6.14
N ASP A 70 -3.21 15.12 7.07
CA ASP A 70 -3.96 15.50 8.28
C ASP A 70 -4.23 14.30 9.24
N CYS A 71 -3.20 13.99 10.00
CA CYS A 71 -3.09 12.90 10.97
C CYS A 71 -4.16 12.93 12.07
N ARG A 72 -5.33 12.32 11.87
CA ARG A 72 -6.14 11.60 12.90
C ARG A 72 -7.39 10.96 12.30
N GLU A 73 -8.04 11.62 11.35
CA GLU A 73 -9.33 11.20 10.81
C GLU A 73 -9.14 10.05 9.80
N HIS A 74 -8.22 10.21 8.84
CA HIS A 74 -7.84 9.15 7.90
C HIS A 74 -7.34 7.87 8.59
N ARG A 75 -6.55 8.03 9.66
CA ARG A 75 -6.04 6.90 10.46
C ARG A 75 -7.16 6.15 11.17
N ARG A 76 -8.10 6.87 11.79
CA ARG A 76 -9.26 6.27 12.49
C ARG A 76 -10.20 5.56 11.54
N GLU A 77 -10.47 6.14 10.37
CA GLU A 77 -11.30 5.52 9.34
C GLU A 77 -10.68 4.21 8.84
N LEU A 78 -9.38 4.21 8.56
CA LEU A 78 -8.63 3.02 8.15
C LEU A 78 -8.57 1.96 9.26
N GLU A 79 -8.28 2.35 10.51
CA GLU A 79 -8.29 1.43 11.65
C GLU A 79 -9.66 0.79 11.85
N THR A 80 -10.73 1.55 11.67
CA THR A 80 -12.12 1.07 11.78
C THR A 80 -12.45 0.05 10.68
N VAL A 81 -12.10 0.35 9.43
CA VAL A 81 -12.32 -0.57 8.30
C VAL A 81 -11.48 -1.84 8.45
N ILE A 82 -10.21 -1.73 8.85
CA ILE A 82 -9.35 -2.89 9.10
C ILE A 82 -9.94 -3.76 10.22
N ALA A 83 -10.47 -3.15 11.30
CA ALA A 83 -11.13 -3.89 12.37
C ALA A 83 -12.40 -4.60 11.88
N GLN A 84 -13.22 -3.95 11.06
CA GLN A 84 -14.44 -4.54 10.48
C GLN A 84 -14.13 -5.70 9.53
N LEU A 85 -13.10 -5.56 8.68
CA LEU A 85 -12.66 -6.62 7.78
C LEU A 85 -12.15 -7.84 8.54
N LYS A 86 -11.38 -7.64 9.63
CA LYS A 86 -10.92 -8.72 10.51
C LYS A 86 -12.05 -9.43 11.24
N ALA A 87 -13.13 -8.73 11.57
CA ALA A 87 -14.31 -9.31 12.24
C ALA A 87 -15.23 -10.08 11.28
N SER A 88 -15.09 -9.85 9.96
CA SER A 88 -15.93 -10.45 8.91
C SER A 88 -15.25 -11.65 8.22
N LEU A 89 -14.02 -11.99 8.62
CA LEU A 89 -13.22 -13.12 8.19
C LEU A 89 -13.11 -14.13 9.33
#